data_AF-A0A1F4ESQ8-F1
#
_entry.id   AF-A0A1F4ESQ8-F1
#
_cell.length_a   1.000
_cell.length_b   1.000
_cell.length_c   1.000
_cell.angle_alpha   90.00
_cell.angle_beta   90.00
_cell.angle_gamma   90.00
#
_symmetry.space_group_name_H-M   'P 1'
#
loop_
_entity.id
_entity.type
_entity.pdbx_description
1 polymer ?
#
loop_
_entity_poly.entity_id
_entity_poly.type
_entity_poly.pdbx_seq_one_letter_code
_entity_poly.pdbx_strand_id
1 'polypeptide(L)'
;MTRPYRLLMGAMMCAFAVAVDANAQQLDAPGPVLHPMEVPRDVKAAVGQVLLREALESINVTAARTQFNVAGRGLTVAVLDTGLNVAHADFRSAIKAQRNFSSDDQGVDSIVTDRIGHGTHVTGIIIADGPRRIDPTSPPSVNVQINPAGLHEGVATEASVVALKVMPALSWKAVEDALQWVLDNYKTFGLSVVNMSIQGKENLQHDNESRFDRMKSLVAELSKHHIPVVVSSGNSFAFFDSAQGMSYPAIVRDAISVAAVYDADVTDKTKLPMRHPDWDNTEGVAVRVRQGQITPFSQRLAGTDWQTDLMAPGAEIASTGDGEFGETSMAGTSQAAPIVSGIILLMQEWYREFFIRLDAANDEKKAAELRAKAIESERYRPSVAQLVAWLRDGIEVTDNYGDDDNVTNTNAKFMRVDAVRALTAMRKELTKE
;
A
#
# COMPACT_ATOMS: atom_id res chain seq x y z
N MET A 1 -53.70 7.86 71.71
CA MET A 1 -54.63 8.51 70.77
C MET A 1 -53.87 9.64 70.05
N THR A 2 -52.97 9.29 69.13
CA THR A 2 -53.14 9.32 67.65
C THR A 2 -53.27 10.71 67.04
N ARG A 3 -52.17 11.20 66.46
CA ARG A 3 -52.18 12.13 65.30
C ARG A 3 -51.09 11.69 64.30
N PRO A 4 -51.35 11.75 62.98
CA PRO A 4 -50.54 11.05 61.98
C PRO A 4 -49.44 11.96 61.41
N TYR A 5 -48.24 11.41 61.21
CA TYR A 5 -47.19 12.04 60.41
C TYR A 5 -46.96 11.22 59.12
N ARG A 6 -47.12 11.91 57.99
CA ARG A 6 -46.92 11.41 56.63
C ARG A 6 -45.46 11.00 56.41
N LEU A 7 -45.26 9.77 55.94
CA LEU A 7 -44.01 9.27 55.37
C LEU A 7 -43.82 9.87 53.97
N LEU A 8 -42.70 10.55 53.74
CA LEU A 8 -42.15 10.82 52.40
C LEU A 8 -40.91 9.93 52.24
N MET A 9 -40.98 9.00 51.29
CA MET A 9 -39.86 8.16 50.85
C MET A 9 -38.78 9.04 50.20
N GLY A 10 -37.61 9.16 50.84
CA GLY A 10 -36.38 9.63 50.23
C GLY A 10 -35.54 8.44 49.78
N ALA A 11 -35.37 8.29 48.48
CA ALA A 11 -34.46 7.30 47.90
C ALA A 11 -33.01 7.80 47.99
N MET A 12 -32.15 6.93 48.52
CA MET A 12 -30.72 7.12 48.75
C MET A 12 -29.97 6.84 47.43
N MET A 13 -29.36 7.86 46.83
CA MET A 13 -28.37 7.71 45.75
C MET A 13 -26.97 7.97 46.34
N CYS A 14 -26.12 6.94 46.31
CA CYS A 14 -24.68 7.06 46.57
C CYS A 14 -24.02 7.84 45.42
N ALA A 15 -23.36 8.94 45.74
CA ALA A 15 -22.52 9.70 44.83
C ALA A 15 -21.14 9.04 44.70
N PHE A 16 -20.78 8.61 43.49
CA PHE A 16 -19.39 8.43 43.08
C PHE A 16 -18.90 9.76 42.51
N ALA A 17 -17.96 10.40 43.21
CA ALA A 17 -17.23 11.55 42.69
C ALA A 17 -16.10 11.06 41.79
N VAL A 18 -16.19 11.34 40.49
CA VAL A 18 -15.07 11.22 39.56
C VAL A 18 -14.26 12.52 39.67
N ALA A 19 -13.01 12.41 40.11
CA ALA A 19 -12.04 13.49 39.99
C ALA A 19 -11.73 13.67 38.50
N VAL A 20 -12.12 14.83 37.97
CA VAL A 20 -11.77 15.24 36.61
C VAL A 20 -10.34 15.77 36.66
N ASP A 21 -9.43 15.06 36.01
CA ASP A 21 -8.03 15.46 35.90
C ASP A 21 -7.94 16.70 35.01
N ALA A 22 -7.56 17.82 35.61
CA ALA A 22 -7.42 19.11 34.95
C ALA A 22 -6.08 19.17 34.20
N ASN A 23 -5.99 18.43 33.10
CA ASN A 23 -4.94 18.60 32.08
C ASN A 23 -5.41 18.23 30.66
N ALA A 24 -6.71 18.20 30.42
CA ALA A 24 -7.30 18.07 29.08
C ALA A 24 -7.51 19.47 28.46
N GLN A 25 -6.43 20.18 28.15
CA GLN A 25 -6.51 21.45 27.42
C GLN A 25 -5.28 21.68 26.53
N GLN A 26 -5.02 20.76 25.58
CA GLN A 26 -4.24 21.07 24.38
C GLN A 26 -4.43 20.04 23.25
N LEU A 27 -5.66 19.84 22.76
CA LEU A 27 -5.93 19.09 21.52
C LEU A 27 -7.08 19.72 20.74
N ASP A 28 -6.93 20.99 20.37
CA ASP A 28 -7.77 21.67 19.37
C ASP A 28 -6.88 22.48 18.42
N ALA A 29 -5.79 21.85 17.94
CA ALA A 29 -5.21 22.29 16.68
C ALA A 29 -6.19 21.87 15.56
N PRO A 30 -6.47 22.71 14.55
CA PRO A 30 -7.26 22.28 13.40
C PRO A 30 -6.65 20.98 12.88
N GLY A 31 -7.47 19.94 12.75
CA GLY A 31 -7.01 18.60 12.36
C GLY A 31 -6.10 18.69 11.12
N PRO A 32 -5.13 17.77 10.95
CA PRO A 32 -4.17 17.84 9.86
C PRO A 32 -4.94 17.87 8.54
N VAL A 33 -4.99 19.06 7.92
CA VAL A 33 -5.55 19.22 6.58
C VAL A 33 -4.72 18.33 5.67
N LEU A 34 -5.35 17.52 4.82
CA LEU A 34 -4.63 16.55 3.99
C LEU A 34 -3.83 17.20 2.84
N HIS A 35 -2.93 16.40 2.28
CA HIS A 35 -2.55 16.55 0.87
C HIS A 35 -3.75 16.32 -0.04
N PRO A 36 -3.95 17.14 -1.10
CA PRO A 36 -4.76 16.71 -2.21
C PRO A 36 -4.18 15.39 -2.73
N MET A 37 -4.93 14.31 -2.57
CA MET A 37 -4.68 13.13 -3.39
C MET A 37 -4.91 13.55 -4.84
N GLU A 38 -4.13 12.99 -5.76
CA GLU A 38 -4.43 13.23 -7.17
C GLU A 38 -5.85 12.75 -7.46
N VAL A 39 -6.63 13.62 -8.09
CA VAL A 39 -8.02 13.34 -8.44
C VAL A 39 -8.02 12.38 -9.63
N PRO A 40 -8.82 11.30 -9.61
CA PRO A 40 -8.95 10.40 -10.75
C PRO A 40 -9.18 11.17 -12.05
N ARG A 41 -8.37 10.90 -13.08
CA ARG A 41 -8.60 11.42 -14.43
C ARG A 41 -9.21 10.33 -15.28
N ASP A 42 -10.44 10.57 -15.75
CA ASP A 42 -11.14 9.68 -16.68
C ASP A 42 -10.26 9.38 -17.90
N VAL A 43 -9.92 8.11 -18.10
CA VAL A 43 -9.29 7.67 -19.33
C VAL A 43 -10.40 7.55 -20.38
N LYS A 44 -10.75 8.66 -21.05
CA LYS A 44 -11.53 8.56 -22.28
C LYS A 44 -10.71 7.71 -23.24
N ALA A 45 -11.18 6.50 -23.53
CA ALA A 45 -10.56 5.51 -24.39
C ALA A 45 -10.02 6.13 -25.70
N ALA A 46 -8.80 6.65 -25.64
CA ALA A 46 -7.99 6.96 -26.79
C ALA A 46 -7.30 5.63 -27.10
N VAL A 47 -7.71 5.04 -28.21
CA VAL A 47 -7.17 3.81 -28.79
C VAL A 47 -5.63 3.81 -28.63
N GLY A 48 -5.11 2.95 -27.73
CA GLY A 48 -3.67 2.66 -27.63
C GLY A 48 -2.94 2.90 -26.30
N GLN A 49 -3.60 3.09 -25.16
CA GLN A 49 -2.89 3.20 -23.86
C GLN A 49 -3.08 1.94 -23.01
N VAL A 50 -1.96 1.30 -22.65
CA VAL A 50 -1.89 0.13 -21.77
C VAL A 50 -0.90 0.45 -20.64
N LEU A 51 -1.25 1.42 -19.80
CA LEU A 51 -0.30 2.12 -18.91
C LEU A 51 0.17 1.28 -17.71
N LEU A 52 -0.71 0.47 -17.08
CA LEU A 52 -0.25 -0.41 -15.97
C LEU A 52 0.77 -1.44 -16.45
N ARG A 53 0.59 -1.95 -17.67
CA ARG A 53 1.49 -2.96 -18.25
C ARG A 53 2.88 -2.40 -18.50
N GLU A 54 2.99 -1.15 -18.94
CA GLU A 54 4.28 -0.46 -19.11
C GLU A 54 5.03 -0.43 -17.77
N ALA A 55 4.34 -0.03 -16.69
CA ALA A 55 4.87 -0.12 -15.34
C ALA A 55 5.31 -1.54 -14.97
N LEU A 56 4.48 -2.57 -15.17
CA LEU A 56 4.83 -3.97 -14.87
C LEU A 56 6.03 -4.50 -15.68
N GLU A 57 6.11 -4.14 -16.95
CA GLU A 57 7.22 -4.50 -17.85
C GLU A 57 8.52 -3.79 -17.43
N SER A 58 8.44 -2.53 -17.03
CA SER A 58 9.59 -1.70 -16.62
C SER A 58 10.37 -2.24 -15.41
N ILE A 59 9.76 -3.13 -14.63
CA ILE A 59 10.29 -3.77 -13.41
C ILE A 59 10.15 -5.31 -13.45
N ASN A 60 9.94 -5.89 -14.64
CA ASN A 60 9.96 -7.33 -14.87
C ASN A 60 8.93 -8.18 -14.09
N VAL A 61 7.76 -7.64 -13.72
CA VAL A 61 6.73 -8.38 -12.96
C VAL A 61 6.19 -9.59 -13.73
N THR A 62 5.87 -9.44 -15.02
CA THR A 62 5.35 -10.56 -15.84
C THR A 62 6.38 -11.67 -16.00
N ALA A 63 7.65 -11.32 -16.17
CA ALA A 63 8.75 -12.28 -16.22
C ALA A 63 8.92 -13.00 -14.88
N ALA A 64 8.86 -12.27 -13.76
CA ALA A 64 8.93 -12.82 -12.42
C ALA A 64 7.82 -13.83 -12.13
N ARG A 65 6.55 -13.48 -12.40
CA ARG A 65 5.40 -14.38 -12.24
C ARG A 65 5.59 -15.69 -13.02
N THR A 66 6.05 -15.59 -14.27
CA THR A 66 6.28 -16.75 -15.14
C THR A 66 7.46 -17.61 -14.66
N GLN A 67 8.61 -16.98 -14.38
CA GLN A 67 9.85 -17.68 -14.02
C GLN A 67 9.76 -18.39 -12.67
N PHE A 68 9.09 -17.76 -11.70
CA PHE A 68 8.97 -18.28 -10.33
C PHE A 68 7.65 -19.01 -10.08
N ASN A 69 6.74 -19.02 -11.06
CA ASN A 69 5.40 -19.58 -10.96
C ASN A 69 4.65 -19.04 -9.72
N VAL A 70 4.47 -17.73 -9.68
CA VAL A 70 3.82 -16.99 -8.58
C VAL A 70 2.80 -16.00 -9.10
N ALA A 71 1.75 -15.75 -8.31
CA ALA A 71 0.70 -14.77 -8.59
C ALA A 71 0.09 -14.15 -7.30
N GLY A 72 0.65 -14.43 -6.11
CA GLY A 72 0.14 -13.98 -4.82
C GLY A 72 -0.84 -14.95 -4.15
N ARG A 73 -0.88 -16.22 -4.58
CA ARG A 73 -1.91 -17.20 -4.17
C ARG A 73 -1.99 -17.39 -2.67
N GLY A 74 -3.20 -17.38 -2.14
CA GLY A 74 -3.47 -17.69 -0.73
C GLY A 74 -2.88 -16.68 0.25
N LEU A 75 -2.53 -15.49 -0.23
CA LEU A 75 -2.09 -14.35 0.58
C LEU A 75 -3.07 -13.20 0.42
N THR A 76 -3.15 -12.36 1.43
CA THR A 76 -4.08 -11.23 1.46
C THR A 76 -3.34 -9.94 1.82
N VAL A 77 -3.60 -8.86 1.07
CA VAL A 77 -3.14 -7.51 1.42
C VAL A 77 -4.22 -6.75 2.19
N ALA A 78 -3.84 -6.02 3.23
CA ALA A 78 -4.69 -4.99 3.82
C ALA A 78 -4.41 -3.66 3.10
N VAL A 79 -5.43 -3.03 2.52
CA VAL A 79 -5.29 -1.71 1.90
C VAL A 79 -5.99 -0.69 2.80
N LEU A 80 -5.21 0.22 3.41
CA LEU A 80 -5.71 1.31 4.24
C LEU A 80 -5.80 2.57 3.39
N ASP A 81 -7.01 2.93 2.96
CA ASP A 81 -7.22 3.99 1.97
C ASP A 81 -8.61 4.64 2.09
N THR A 82 -9.08 5.28 1.03
CA THR A 82 -10.37 6.00 0.88
C THR A 82 -11.59 5.09 0.75
N GLY A 83 -11.37 3.79 0.63
CA GLY A 83 -12.42 2.78 0.47
C GLY A 83 -12.09 1.81 -0.65
N LEU A 84 -13.09 1.05 -1.07
CA LEU A 84 -13.03 0.19 -2.24
C LEU A 84 -14.35 0.21 -3.01
N ASN A 85 -14.30 0.33 -4.33
CA ASN A 85 -15.40 -0.05 -5.20
C ASN A 85 -15.51 -1.59 -5.25
N VAL A 86 -16.21 -2.15 -4.27
CA VAL A 86 -16.37 -3.61 -4.12
C VAL A 86 -17.13 -4.28 -5.27
N ALA A 87 -17.81 -3.49 -6.12
CA ALA A 87 -18.57 -3.98 -7.27
C ALA A 87 -17.72 -4.05 -8.55
N HIS A 88 -16.51 -3.49 -8.54
CA HIS A 88 -15.60 -3.49 -9.69
C HIS A 88 -15.30 -4.92 -10.14
N ALA A 89 -15.37 -5.16 -11.45
CA ALA A 89 -15.25 -6.49 -12.04
C ALA A 89 -13.94 -7.18 -11.65
N ASP A 90 -12.84 -6.42 -11.62
CA ASP A 90 -11.49 -6.92 -11.32
C ASP A 90 -11.30 -7.40 -9.85
N PHE A 91 -12.30 -7.26 -8.97
CA PHE A 91 -12.21 -7.64 -7.55
C PHE A 91 -13.20 -8.70 -7.08
N ARG A 92 -14.16 -9.14 -7.92
CA ARG A 92 -15.40 -9.83 -7.49
C ARG A 92 -15.24 -11.15 -6.73
N SER A 93 -14.02 -11.65 -6.57
CA SER A 93 -13.71 -12.84 -5.76
C SER A 93 -12.49 -12.70 -4.84
N ALA A 94 -11.83 -11.55 -4.85
CA ALA A 94 -10.60 -11.29 -4.09
C ALA A 94 -10.87 -10.64 -2.72
N ILE A 95 -12.05 -10.06 -2.50
CA ILE A 95 -12.37 -9.33 -1.28
C ILE A 95 -12.69 -10.32 -0.14
N LYS A 96 -11.84 -10.36 0.89
CA LYS A 96 -11.98 -11.25 2.07
C LYS A 96 -12.76 -10.61 3.21
N ALA A 97 -12.57 -9.32 3.40
CA ALA A 97 -13.25 -8.52 4.40
C ALA A 97 -13.15 -7.03 4.03
N GLN A 98 -13.97 -6.23 4.69
CA GLN A 98 -13.95 -4.79 4.55
C GLN A 98 -14.34 -4.15 5.88
N ARG A 99 -13.79 -2.98 6.19
CA ARG A 99 -14.20 -2.19 7.36
C ARG A 99 -13.90 -0.70 7.20
N ASN A 100 -14.80 0.15 7.68
CA ASN A 100 -14.63 1.59 7.76
C ASN A 100 -14.23 2.02 9.18
N PHE A 101 -13.15 2.79 9.25
CA PHE A 101 -12.62 3.42 10.47
C PHE A 101 -12.72 4.95 10.41
N SER A 102 -13.15 5.49 9.27
CA SER A 102 -13.36 6.93 9.12
C SER A 102 -14.69 7.34 9.75
N SER A 103 -14.87 8.64 9.96
CA SER A 103 -16.12 9.20 10.48
C SER A 103 -17.18 9.44 9.40
N ASP A 104 -16.88 9.14 8.14
CA ASP A 104 -17.86 9.27 7.05
C ASP A 104 -18.90 8.14 7.09
N ASP A 105 -19.90 8.22 6.20
CA ASP A 105 -20.99 7.24 6.16
C ASP A 105 -21.62 6.99 7.55
N GLN A 106 -21.68 8.05 8.38
CA GLN A 106 -22.17 8.03 9.79
C GLN A 106 -21.37 7.10 10.73
N GLY A 107 -20.12 6.80 10.40
CA GLY A 107 -19.27 5.87 11.16
C GLY A 107 -19.73 4.42 11.05
N VAL A 108 -20.44 4.05 10.00
CA VAL A 108 -20.91 2.67 9.81
C VAL A 108 -19.77 1.81 9.29
N ASP A 109 -19.23 0.96 10.18
CA ASP A 109 -18.10 0.06 9.93
C ASP A 109 -18.22 -0.79 8.64
N SER A 110 -19.42 -1.16 8.20
CA SER A 110 -19.59 -2.02 7.02
C SER A 110 -19.54 -1.27 5.69
N ILE A 111 -19.64 0.07 5.68
CA ILE A 111 -19.70 0.86 4.45
C ILE A 111 -18.30 1.34 4.07
N VAL A 112 -17.69 0.69 3.08
CA VAL A 112 -16.36 1.05 2.57
C VAL A 112 -16.40 1.70 1.18
N THR A 113 -17.57 2.18 0.74
CA THR A 113 -17.74 2.76 -0.59
C THR A 113 -16.68 3.82 -0.84
N ASP A 114 -15.89 3.61 -1.89
CA ASP A 114 -14.91 4.58 -2.33
C ASP A 114 -15.60 5.69 -3.10
N ARG A 115 -15.63 6.89 -2.52
CA ARG A 115 -16.22 8.09 -3.17
C ARG A 115 -15.16 8.99 -3.79
N ILE A 116 -13.88 8.61 -3.65
CA ILE A 116 -12.73 9.36 -4.15
C ILE A 116 -12.11 8.64 -5.34
N GLY A 117 -12.08 7.31 -5.33
CA GLY A 117 -11.52 6.46 -6.38
C GLY A 117 -10.07 6.04 -6.13
N HIS A 118 -9.38 6.67 -5.17
CA HIS A 118 -7.97 6.44 -4.89
C HIS A 118 -7.71 5.02 -4.35
N GLY A 119 -8.52 4.55 -3.39
CA GLY A 119 -8.35 3.22 -2.79
C GLY A 119 -8.67 2.10 -3.75
N THR A 120 -9.65 2.34 -4.62
CA THR A 120 -9.96 1.48 -5.77
C THR A 120 -8.76 1.39 -6.70
N HIS A 121 -8.19 2.52 -7.14
CA HIS A 121 -7.01 2.57 -8.01
C HIS A 121 -5.79 1.85 -7.41
N VAL A 122 -5.47 2.15 -6.15
CA VAL A 122 -4.39 1.50 -5.40
C VAL A 122 -4.60 -0.01 -5.34
N THR A 123 -5.81 -0.47 -5.03
CA THR A 123 -6.13 -1.91 -4.94
C THR A 123 -5.97 -2.59 -6.30
N GLY A 124 -6.34 -1.93 -7.39
CA GLY A 124 -6.18 -2.43 -8.75
C GLY A 124 -4.73 -2.72 -9.11
N ILE A 125 -3.80 -1.82 -8.76
CA ILE A 125 -2.36 -2.01 -9.00
C ILE A 125 -1.84 -3.29 -8.32
N ILE A 126 -2.36 -3.62 -7.13
CA ILE A 126 -1.91 -4.79 -6.38
C ILE A 126 -2.53 -6.07 -6.97
N ILE A 127 -3.86 -6.14 -7.09
CA ILE A 127 -4.58 -7.41 -7.20
C ILE A 127 -5.58 -7.50 -8.37
N ALA A 128 -5.69 -6.50 -9.25
CA ALA A 128 -6.62 -6.62 -10.38
C ALA A 128 -6.35 -7.90 -11.16
N ASP A 129 -7.40 -8.70 -11.40
CA ASP A 129 -7.30 -10.07 -11.89
C ASP A 129 -7.05 -10.18 -13.41
N GLY A 130 -7.23 -9.07 -14.14
CA GLY A 130 -7.03 -8.99 -15.57
C GLY A 130 -8.02 -9.82 -16.40
N PRO A 131 -7.78 -9.97 -17.71
CA PRO A 131 -8.72 -10.64 -18.62
C PRO A 131 -8.75 -12.16 -18.48
N ARG A 132 -8.10 -12.77 -17.47
CA ARG A 132 -8.02 -14.22 -17.30
C ARG A 132 -8.24 -14.62 -15.85
N ARG A 133 -9.34 -15.30 -15.56
CA ARG A 133 -9.45 -16.08 -14.33
C ARG A 133 -9.18 -17.55 -14.62
N ILE A 134 -8.23 -18.13 -13.88
CA ILE A 134 -8.19 -19.57 -13.60
C ILE A 134 -9.10 -19.77 -12.38
N ASP A 135 -10.15 -20.57 -12.54
CA ASP A 135 -10.93 -21.00 -11.38
C ASP A 135 -10.02 -21.79 -10.42
N PRO A 136 -9.86 -21.37 -9.15
CA PRO A 136 -8.95 -22.02 -8.19
C PRO A 136 -9.37 -23.46 -7.84
N THR A 137 -10.54 -23.91 -8.26
CA THR A 137 -11.01 -25.30 -8.10
C THR A 137 -10.83 -26.15 -9.37
N SER A 138 -10.40 -25.56 -10.47
CA SER A 138 -10.26 -26.24 -11.75
C SER A 138 -8.89 -26.94 -11.89
N PRO A 139 -8.84 -28.18 -12.43
CA PRO A 139 -7.58 -28.89 -12.65
C PRO A 139 -6.68 -28.16 -13.68
N PRO A 140 -5.35 -28.40 -13.69
CA PRO A 140 -4.35 -27.63 -14.47
C PRO A 140 -4.55 -27.60 -16.00
N SER A 141 -5.56 -28.28 -16.54
CA SER A 141 -5.76 -28.51 -17.97
C SER A 141 -7.11 -28.08 -18.53
N VAL A 142 -7.93 -27.29 -17.83
CA VAL A 142 -9.27 -26.91 -18.32
C VAL A 142 -9.53 -25.40 -18.28
N ASN A 143 -9.74 -24.84 -19.49
CA ASN A 143 -10.48 -23.64 -19.85
C ASN A 143 -10.25 -22.38 -19.00
N VAL A 144 -9.26 -21.57 -19.40
CA VAL A 144 -9.17 -20.15 -19.07
C VAL A 144 -10.50 -19.47 -19.44
N GLN A 145 -11.27 -19.02 -18.46
CA GLN A 145 -12.33 -18.06 -18.74
C GLN A 145 -11.63 -16.75 -19.08
N ILE A 146 -11.71 -16.37 -20.36
CA ILE A 146 -11.40 -15.01 -20.80
C ILE A 146 -12.48 -14.14 -20.15
N ASN A 147 -12.09 -13.22 -19.29
CA ASN A 147 -12.91 -12.10 -18.87
C ASN A 147 -12.72 -11.01 -19.93
N PRO A 148 -13.57 -10.90 -20.96
CA PRO A 148 -13.45 -9.82 -21.95
C PRO A 148 -13.64 -8.42 -21.33
N ALA A 149 -13.98 -8.34 -20.04
CA ALA A 149 -14.18 -7.12 -19.28
C ALA A 149 -13.13 -6.87 -18.18
N GLY A 150 -12.16 -7.78 -17.98
CA GLY A 150 -11.04 -7.57 -17.07
C GLY A 150 -9.95 -6.79 -17.80
N LEU A 151 -9.81 -5.51 -17.50
CA LEU A 151 -8.96 -4.60 -18.27
C LEU A 151 -7.55 -4.48 -17.66
N HIS A 152 -7.44 -4.58 -16.33
CA HIS A 152 -6.22 -4.28 -15.59
C HIS A 152 -5.59 -5.54 -15.00
N GLU A 153 -4.29 -5.71 -15.21
CA GLU A 153 -3.52 -6.79 -14.61
C GLU A 153 -2.66 -6.21 -13.48
N GLY A 154 -3.01 -6.51 -12.24
CA GLY A 154 -2.22 -6.12 -11.07
C GLY A 154 -0.94 -6.93 -10.94
N VAL A 155 -0.11 -6.57 -9.96
CA VAL A 155 1.16 -7.28 -9.71
C VAL A 155 0.94 -8.72 -9.20
N ALA A 156 -0.02 -8.91 -8.31
CA ALA A 156 -0.34 -10.16 -7.61
C ALA A 156 -1.81 -10.56 -7.87
N THR A 157 -2.09 -10.94 -9.12
CA THR A 157 -3.43 -11.18 -9.69
C THR A 157 -4.27 -12.27 -9.00
N GLU A 158 -3.67 -13.13 -8.18
CA GLU A 158 -4.36 -14.20 -7.44
C GLU A 158 -4.29 -14.00 -5.92
N ALA A 159 -3.81 -12.84 -5.46
CA ALA A 159 -3.93 -12.44 -4.06
C ALA A 159 -5.35 -11.95 -3.74
N SER A 160 -5.65 -11.90 -2.45
CA SER A 160 -6.89 -11.34 -1.91
C SER A 160 -6.65 -9.97 -1.30
N VAL A 161 -7.73 -9.22 -1.05
CA VAL A 161 -7.70 -7.92 -0.36
C VAL A 161 -8.62 -7.90 0.85
N VAL A 162 -8.18 -7.18 1.89
CA VAL A 162 -9.05 -6.62 2.91
C VAL A 162 -9.02 -5.10 2.79
N ALA A 163 -10.19 -4.50 2.53
CA ALA A 163 -10.33 -3.06 2.34
C ALA A 163 -10.62 -2.35 3.67
N LEU A 164 -9.67 -1.54 4.15
CA LEU A 164 -9.80 -0.78 5.39
C LEU A 164 -9.93 0.71 5.05
N LYS A 165 -11.13 1.25 5.13
CA LYS A 165 -11.39 2.67 4.82
C LYS A 165 -11.00 3.54 6.01
N VAL A 166 -10.06 4.47 5.81
CA VAL A 166 -9.53 5.39 6.83
C VAL A 166 -9.68 6.87 6.45
N MET A 167 -10.26 7.15 5.28
CA MET A 167 -10.50 8.46 4.68
C MET A 167 -11.92 8.49 4.06
N PRO A 168 -12.56 9.66 3.85
CA PRO A 168 -12.04 10.85 3.16
C PRO A 168 -11.32 11.89 4.04
N ALA A 169 -11.68 11.99 5.32
CA ALA A 169 -10.97 12.86 6.27
C ALA A 169 -9.99 12.00 7.07
N LEU A 170 -8.71 12.03 6.69
CA LEU A 170 -7.68 11.21 7.33
C LEU A 170 -7.58 11.58 8.81
N SER A 171 -7.64 10.54 9.62
CA SER A 171 -7.35 10.60 11.04
C SER A 171 -6.26 9.59 11.33
N TRP A 172 -5.13 10.04 11.88
CA TRP A 172 -4.07 9.11 12.28
C TRP A 172 -4.56 8.08 13.29
N LYS A 173 -5.53 8.47 14.14
CA LYS A 173 -6.22 7.52 15.01
C LYS A 173 -6.95 6.43 14.24
N ALA A 174 -7.65 6.76 13.15
CA ALA A 174 -8.34 5.78 12.31
C ALA A 174 -7.35 4.82 11.62
N VAL A 175 -6.21 5.33 11.15
CA VAL A 175 -5.12 4.51 10.58
C VAL A 175 -4.56 3.54 11.62
N GLU A 176 -4.22 4.05 12.81
CA GLU A 176 -3.69 3.22 13.90
C GLU A 176 -4.71 2.20 14.41
N ASP A 177 -6.00 2.54 14.47
CA ASP A 177 -7.07 1.61 14.82
C ASP A 177 -7.25 0.53 13.74
N ALA A 178 -7.08 0.87 12.46
CA ALA A 178 -7.06 -0.09 11.36
C ALA A 178 -5.85 -1.02 11.42
N LEU A 179 -4.65 -0.51 11.74
CA LEU A 179 -3.45 -1.35 11.96
C LEU A 179 -3.62 -2.29 13.16
N GLN A 180 -4.22 -1.81 14.25
CA GLN A 180 -4.57 -2.67 15.38
C GLN A 180 -5.54 -3.79 14.94
N TRP A 181 -6.55 -3.45 14.12
CA TRP A 181 -7.45 -4.45 13.58
C TRP A 181 -6.73 -5.49 12.71
N VAL A 182 -5.72 -5.09 11.93
CA VAL A 182 -4.86 -6.04 11.19
C VAL A 182 -4.16 -6.98 12.16
N LEU A 183 -3.53 -6.48 13.23
CA LEU A 183 -2.90 -7.31 14.26
C LEU A 183 -3.87 -8.32 14.89
N ASP A 184 -5.10 -7.89 15.14
CA ASP A 184 -6.12 -8.73 15.76
C ASP A 184 -6.68 -9.80 14.79
N ASN A 185 -6.55 -9.60 13.47
CA ASN A 185 -7.26 -10.39 12.46
C ASN A 185 -6.39 -11.00 11.36
N TYR A 186 -5.06 -10.82 11.36
CA TYR A 186 -4.21 -11.25 10.25
C TYR A 186 -4.28 -12.75 9.98
N LYS A 187 -4.36 -13.58 11.03
CA LYS A 187 -4.49 -15.04 10.88
C LYS A 187 -5.83 -15.41 10.25
N THR A 188 -6.91 -14.75 10.68
CA THR A 188 -8.28 -14.99 10.21
C THR A 188 -8.43 -14.73 8.72
N PHE A 189 -7.85 -13.64 8.22
CA PHE A 189 -8.02 -13.22 6.83
C PHE A 189 -6.82 -13.50 5.94
N GLY A 190 -5.78 -14.15 6.44
CA GLY A 190 -4.60 -14.44 5.64
C GLY A 190 -3.71 -13.22 5.36
N LEU A 191 -3.77 -12.18 6.20
CA LEU A 191 -3.05 -10.92 5.94
C LEU A 191 -1.54 -11.16 6.05
N SER A 192 -0.85 -10.74 5.00
CA SER A 192 0.60 -10.92 4.88
C SER A 192 1.35 -9.65 4.51
N VAL A 193 0.65 -8.60 4.07
CA VAL A 193 1.19 -7.27 3.76
C VAL A 193 0.14 -6.21 4.09
N VAL A 194 0.57 -5.04 4.56
CA VAL A 194 -0.25 -3.84 4.68
C VAL A 194 0.24 -2.79 3.69
N ASN A 195 -0.67 -2.21 2.90
CA ASN A 195 -0.39 -1.09 2.02
C ASN A 195 -1.07 0.18 2.55
N MET A 196 -0.29 1.24 2.73
CA MET A 196 -0.74 2.58 3.13
C MET A 196 -0.29 3.61 2.10
N SER A 197 -1.09 3.81 1.06
CA SER A 197 -0.88 4.83 0.03
C SER A 197 -1.40 6.20 0.50
N ILE A 198 -1.02 6.58 1.72
CA ILE A 198 -1.47 7.79 2.41
C ILE A 198 -0.24 8.54 2.94
N GLN A 199 -0.34 9.87 3.01
CA GLN A 199 0.75 10.72 3.47
C GLN A 199 0.23 11.87 4.34
N GLY A 200 1.04 12.23 5.33
CA GLY A 200 0.95 13.48 6.07
C GLY A 200 1.52 14.64 5.27
N LYS A 201 1.54 15.82 5.89
CA LYS A 201 2.01 17.05 5.22
C LYS A 201 3.50 17.32 5.38
N GLU A 202 4.21 16.45 6.09
CA GLU A 202 5.54 16.72 6.59
C GLU A 202 6.63 16.24 5.61
N ASN A 203 7.82 16.80 5.80
CA ASN A 203 9.06 16.37 5.13
C ASN A 203 10.13 16.12 6.20
N LEU A 204 10.07 14.94 6.81
CA LEU A 204 10.80 14.58 8.02
C LEU A 204 12.10 13.84 7.65
N GLN A 205 13.14 14.06 8.46
CA GLN A 205 14.41 13.33 8.35
C GLN A 205 14.61 12.28 9.45
N HIS A 206 13.67 12.18 10.39
CA HIS A 206 13.72 11.22 11.51
C HIS A 206 12.32 10.96 12.10
N ASP A 207 12.15 9.83 12.80
CA ASP A 207 10.90 9.40 13.47
C ASP A 207 10.90 9.57 15.00
N ASN A 208 11.74 10.47 15.52
CA ASN A 208 11.99 10.64 16.96
C ASN A 208 10.88 11.40 17.71
N GLU A 209 9.83 11.85 17.03
CA GLU A 209 8.73 12.57 17.66
C GLU A 209 7.79 11.62 18.41
N SER A 210 7.42 11.96 19.64
CA SER A 210 6.56 11.11 20.50
C SER A 210 5.16 10.90 19.93
N ARG A 211 4.66 11.83 19.11
CA ARG A 211 3.38 11.68 18.39
C ARG A 211 3.35 10.46 17.46
N PHE A 212 4.51 9.89 17.12
CA PHE A 212 4.62 8.69 16.28
C PHE A 212 4.69 7.38 17.09
N ASP A 213 4.73 7.43 18.43
CA ASP A 213 5.03 6.26 19.25
C ASP A 213 4.03 5.11 19.05
N ARG A 214 2.73 5.42 18.94
CA ARG A 214 1.71 4.40 18.70
C ARG A 214 1.86 3.74 17.32
N MET A 215 2.04 4.54 16.26
CA MET A 215 2.31 4.03 14.92
C MET A 215 3.58 3.18 14.87
N LYS A 216 4.69 3.65 15.45
CA LYS A 216 5.94 2.89 15.55
C LYS A 216 5.71 1.54 16.23
N SER A 217 5.01 1.52 17.37
CA SER A 217 4.68 0.27 18.06
C SER A 217 3.84 -0.69 17.22
N LEU A 218 2.82 -0.19 16.51
CA LEU A 218 1.95 -1.01 15.65
C LEU A 218 2.72 -1.61 14.46
N VAL A 219 3.53 -0.79 13.77
CA VAL A 219 4.36 -1.24 12.65
C VAL A 219 5.40 -2.25 13.11
N ALA A 220 6.06 -2.00 14.24
CA ALA A 220 7.03 -2.92 14.82
C ALA A 220 6.38 -4.26 15.23
N GLU A 221 5.17 -4.24 15.78
CA GLU A 221 4.45 -5.47 16.14
C GLU A 221 4.03 -6.28 14.92
N LEU A 222 3.56 -5.63 13.84
CA LEU A 222 3.29 -6.28 12.56
C LEU A 222 4.55 -6.91 11.98
N SER A 223 5.69 -6.21 12.08
CA SER A 223 7.00 -6.70 11.62
C SER A 223 7.44 -7.96 12.37
N LYS A 224 7.19 -8.06 13.69
CA LYS A 224 7.46 -9.31 14.47
C LYS A 224 6.67 -10.49 13.95
N HIS A 225 5.45 -10.26 13.43
CA HIS A 225 4.64 -11.29 12.77
C HIS A 225 4.94 -11.42 11.27
N HIS A 226 6.06 -10.87 10.81
CA HIS A 226 6.54 -10.93 9.44
C HIS A 226 5.56 -10.26 8.44
N ILE A 227 4.76 -9.29 8.88
CA ILE A 227 3.83 -8.51 8.05
C ILE A 227 4.45 -7.14 7.78
N PRO A 228 5.04 -6.91 6.59
CA PRO A 228 5.55 -5.59 6.23
C PRO A 228 4.40 -4.59 6.07
N VAL A 229 4.69 -3.34 6.45
CA VAL A 229 3.83 -2.17 6.22
C VAL A 229 4.50 -1.31 5.16
N VAL A 230 3.92 -1.24 3.97
CA VAL A 230 4.43 -0.50 2.81
C VAL A 230 3.74 0.85 2.73
N VAL A 231 4.51 1.94 2.61
CA VAL A 231 3.99 3.32 2.72
C VAL A 231 4.56 4.21 1.63
N SER A 232 3.70 5.04 1.03
CA SER A 232 4.09 6.09 0.08
C SER A 232 4.96 7.17 0.73
N SER A 233 6.11 7.52 0.14
CA SER A 233 7.07 8.46 0.76
C SER A 233 6.61 9.92 0.82
N GLY A 234 5.69 10.33 -0.06
CA GLY A 234 5.16 11.69 -0.14
C GLY A 234 5.37 12.34 -1.50
N ASN A 235 4.55 13.35 -1.82
CA ASN A 235 4.46 13.96 -3.16
C ASN A 235 4.83 15.47 -3.19
N SER A 236 5.65 15.94 -2.25
CA SER A 236 5.93 17.37 -2.06
C SER A 236 7.35 17.82 -2.17
N PHE A 237 8.19 17.05 -2.85
CA PHE A 237 9.59 17.41 -2.98
C PHE A 237 9.80 18.80 -3.60
N ALA A 238 9.03 19.15 -4.64
CA ALA A 238 9.04 20.47 -5.23
C ALA A 238 8.52 21.57 -4.27
N PHE A 239 7.44 21.31 -3.52
CA PHE A 239 6.93 22.24 -2.52
C PHE A 239 7.93 22.53 -1.40
N PHE A 240 8.71 21.51 -1.00
CA PHE A 240 9.77 21.65 0.01
C PHE A 240 11.10 22.17 -0.56
N ASP A 241 11.09 22.84 -1.71
CA ASP A 241 12.27 23.41 -2.36
C ASP A 241 13.39 22.36 -2.52
N SER A 242 13.01 21.14 -2.92
CA SER A 242 13.93 20.00 -3.11
C SER A 242 14.66 19.54 -1.84
N ALA A 243 14.16 19.92 -0.66
CA ALA A 243 14.72 19.43 0.60
C ALA A 243 14.43 17.93 0.78
N GLN A 244 15.46 17.18 1.16
CA GLN A 244 15.32 15.75 1.44
C GLN A 244 14.51 15.47 2.71
N GLY A 245 13.70 14.42 2.64
CA GLY A 245 12.84 13.95 3.73
C GLY A 245 11.74 13.03 3.22
N MET A 246 10.92 12.54 4.15
CA MET A 246 9.75 11.71 3.88
C MET A 246 8.57 12.15 4.75
N SER A 247 7.36 11.86 4.28
CA SER A 247 6.14 12.15 5.03
C SER A 247 5.93 11.15 6.16
N TYR A 248 5.11 11.53 7.13
CA TYR A 248 4.56 10.56 8.07
C TYR A 248 3.41 9.78 7.38
N PRO A 249 3.31 8.44 7.52
CA PRO A 249 4.13 7.57 8.35
C PRO A 249 5.32 6.91 7.63
N ALA A 250 5.64 7.27 6.38
CA ALA A 250 6.75 6.65 5.64
C ALA A 250 8.13 6.83 6.32
N ILE A 251 8.32 7.88 7.12
CA ILE A 251 9.56 8.06 7.91
C ILE A 251 9.74 7.03 9.04
N VAL A 252 8.69 6.29 9.42
CA VAL A 252 8.77 5.26 10.47
C VAL A 252 9.71 4.14 10.02
N ARG A 253 10.81 3.93 10.74
CA ARG A 253 11.93 3.09 10.30
C ARG A 253 11.59 1.62 9.99
N ASP A 254 10.57 1.08 10.65
CA ASP A 254 10.16 -0.32 10.50
C ASP A 254 9.14 -0.51 9.36
N ALA A 255 8.68 0.58 8.75
CA ALA A 255 7.89 0.57 7.53
C ALA A 255 8.81 0.46 6.30
N ILE A 256 8.23 0.05 5.17
CA ILE A 256 8.89 0.07 3.87
C ILE A 256 8.42 1.31 3.12
N SER A 257 9.27 2.32 3.04
CA SER A 257 8.98 3.58 2.36
C SER A 257 9.23 3.49 0.85
N VAL A 258 8.28 3.98 0.05
CA VAL A 258 8.32 3.85 -1.42
C VAL A 258 8.19 5.20 -2.10
N ALA A 259 9.23 5.59 -2.83
CA ALA A 259 9.28 6.76 -3.71
C ALA A 259 8.90 6.40 -5.17
N ALA A 260 8.59 7.42 -5.98
CA ALA A 260 8.05 7.25 -7.33
C ALA A 260 9.05 7.65 -8.43
N VAL A 261 9.21 6.74 -9.39
CA VAL A 261 9.87 7.01 -10.67
C VAL A 261 8.87 6.92 -11.83
N TYR A 262 9.27 7.42 -13.00
CA TYR A 262 8.55 7.19 -14.25
C TYR A 262 8.73 5.75 -14.75
N ASP A 263 7.68 5.18 -15.34
CA ASP A 263 7.66 3.83 -15.92
C ASP A 263 8.22 3.74 -17.34
N ALA A 264 8.12 4.83 -18.11
CA ALA A 264 8.49 4.90 -19.52
C ALA A 264 9.11 6.24 -19.91
N ASP A 265 9.74 6.26 -21.08
CA ASP A 265 10.16 7.51 -21.74
C ASP A 265 8.93 8.23 -22.31
N VAL A 266 8.79 9.54 -22.04
CA VAL A 266 7.73 10.35 -22.68
C VAL A 266 8.33 11.14 -23.84
N THR A 267 8.06 10.67 -25.05
CA THR A 267 8.54 11.31 -26.30
C THR A 267 7.50 12.21 -26.95
N ASP A 268 6.23 12.11 -26.53
CA ASP A 268 5.14 12.95 -27.01
C ASP A 268 5.25 14.36 -26.43
N LYS A 269 5.65 15.31 -27.29
CA LYS A 269 5.81 16.72 -26.93
C LYS A 269 4.51 17.38 -26.46
N THR A 270 3.34 16.81 -26.77
CA THR A 270 2.05 17.37 -26.30
C THR A 270 1.78 17.05 -24.83
N LYS A 271 2.47 16.04 -24.28
CA LYS A 271 2.43 15.67 -22.86
C LYS A 271 3.52 16.37 -22.03
N LEU A 272 4.39 17.17 -22.67
CA LEU A 272 5.50 17.85 -22.02
C LEU A 272 5.28 19.38 -21.97
N PRO A 273 5.68 20.05 -20.88
CA PRO A 273 6.21 19.45 -19.65
C PRO A 273 5.10 18.72 -18.87
N MET A 274 5.47 17.60 -18.24
CA MET A 274 4.56 16.92 -17.31
C MET A 274 4.54 17.72 -16.02
N ARG A 275 3.33 18.13 -15.60
CA ARG A 275 3.11 18.95 -14.42
C ARG A 275 2.33 18.14 -13.40
N HIS A 276 2.85 18.12 -12.18
CA HIS A 276 2.28 17.43 -11.04
C HIS A 276 1.94 18.48 -9.99
N PRO A 277 0.68 18.96 -9.96
CA PRO A 277 0.26 20.00 -9.03
C PRO A 277 0.38 19.54 -7.59
N ASP A 278 0.79 20.46 -6.73
CA ASP A 278 0.83 20.29 -5.28
C ASP A 278 0.14 21.52 -4.60
N TRP A 279 0.29 21.69 -3.30
CA TRP A 279 -0.33 22.79 -2.57
C TRP A 279 0.20 24.17 -2.96
N ASP A 280 -0.59 25.18 -2.63
CA ASP A 280 -0.20 26.60 -2.76
C ASP A 280 0.27 26.98 -4.18
N ASN A 281 -0.31 26.30 -5.18
CA ASN A 281 0.03 26.43 -6.59
C ASN A 281 1.50 26.09 -6.92
N THR A 282 2.18 25.30 -6.08
CA THR A 282 3.45 24.68 -6.47
C THR A 282 3.19 23.47 -7.37
N GLU A 283 4.20 23.09 -8.14
CA GLU A 283 4.13 21.96 -9.05
C GLU A 283 5.52 21.34 -9.22
N GLY A 284 5.57 20.01 -9.22
CA GLY A 284 6.71 19.28 -9.78
C GLY A 284 6.57 19.26 -11.29
N VAL A 285 7.59 19.72 -12.01
CA VAL A 285 7.56 19.87 -13.47
C VAL A 285 8.72 19.11 -14.08
N ALA A 286 8.42 18.13 -14.93
CA ALA A 286 9.41 17.43 -15.74
C ALA A 286 9.31 17.90 -17.19
N VAL A 287 10.39 18.52 -17.70
CA VAL A 287 10.50 18.98 -19.10
C VAL A 287 11.05 17.88 -20.01
N ARG A 288 11.74 16.89 -19.45
CA ARG A 288 12.17 15.65 -20.10
C ARG A 288 11.91 14.50 -19.14
N VAL A 289 11.33 13.41 -19.66
CA VAL A 289 10.92 12.25 -18.86
C VAL A 289 11.53 11.00 -19.46
N ARG A 290 12.27 10.26 -18.63
CA ARG A 290 12.83 8.96 -18.97
C ARG A 290 12.35 7.88 -18.00
N GLN A 291 12.28 6.65 -18.51
CA GLN A 291 12.06 5.49 -17.67
C GLN A 291 13.08 5.45 -16.51
N GLY A 292 12.58 5.27 -15.30
CA GLY A 292 13.40 5.21 -14.08
C GLY A 292 13.89 6.57 -13.56
N GLN A 293 13.57 7.69 -14.23
CA GLN A 293 13.79 9.02 -13.66
C GLN A 293 12.89 9.21 -12.43
N ILE A 294 13.45 9.72 -11.33
CA ILE A 294 12.66 10.06 -10.15
C ILE A 294 11.75 11.22 -10.48
N THR A 295 10.47 11.09 -10.14
CA THR A 295 9.48 12.14 -10.40
C THR A 295 9.77 13.40 -9.56
N PRO A 296 9.51 14.62 -10.05
CA PRO A 296 9.83 15.85 -9.33
C PRO A 296 8.99 16.05 -8.06
N PHE A 297 7.84 15.37 -7.95
CA PHE A 297 7.02 15.41 -6.73
C PHE A 297 7.54 14.47 -5.63
N SER A 298 8.23 13.37 -5.99
CA SER A 298 8.52 12.30 -5.03
C SER A 298 9.46 12.77 -3.93
N GLN A 299 8.97 12.77 -2.69
CA GLN A 299 9.83 12.93 -1.52
C GLN A 299 10.82 11.76 -1.43
N ARG A 300 12.05 12.09 -1.05
CA ARG A 300 13.19 11.17 -1.03
C ARG A 300 14.16 11.59 0.06
N LEU A 301 14.74 10.62 0.74
CA LEU A 301 15.71 10.83 1.81
C LEU A 301 16.87 9.86 1.65
N ALA A 302 18.07 10.39 1.45
CA ALA A 302 19.30 9.61 1.51
C ALA A 302 19.89 9.71 2.92
N GLY A 303 20.25 8.57 3.49
CA GLY A 303 20.78 8.50 4.85
C GLY A 303 21.27 7.10 5.18
N THR A 304 21.57 6.86 6.45
CA THR A 304 21.99 5.53 6.94
C THR A 304 20.95 4.97 7.90
N ASP A 305 20.50 5.78 8.87
CA ASP A 305 19.51 5.38 9.87
C ASP A 305 18.07 5.60 9.39
N TRP A 306 17.82 6.71 8.67
CA TRP A 306 16.57 6.98 7.95
C TRP A 306 16.89 7.23 6.49
N GLN A 307 16.27 6.44 5.62
CA GLN A 307 16.41 6.57 4.19
C GLN A 307 15.15 6.05 3.51
N THR A 308 14.89 6.51 2.29
CA THR A 308 13.88 5.91 1.43
C THR A 308 14.31 4.49 1.06
N ASP A 309 13.45 3.50 1.30
CA ASP A 309 13.81 2.09 1.15
C ASP A 309 13.91 1.68 -0.30
N LEU A 310 12.90 2.07 -1.08
CA LEU A 310 12.71 1.63 -2.46
C LEU A 310 12.10 2.73 -3.31
N MET A 311 12.29 2.59 -4.62
CA MET A 311 11.56 3.30 -5.65
C MET A 311 10.78 2.32 -6.51
N ALA A 312 9.61 2.72 -6.98
CA ALA A 312 8.82 1.97 -7.93
C ALA A 312 8.13 2.92 -8.93
N PRO A 313 7.69 2.40 -10.08
CA PRO A 313 6.87 3.15 -11.01
C PRO A 313 5.65 3.80 -10.33
N GLY A 314 5.48 5.10 -10.50
CA GLY A 314 4.40 5.83 -9.87
C GLY A 314 3.82 6.96 -10.71
N ALA A 315 4.26 7.17 -11.95
CA ALA A 315 3.71 8.21 -12.82
C ALA A 315 3.90 7.84 -14.31
N GLU A 316 2.88 7.83 -15.17
CA GLU A 316 1.43 7.81 -14.88
C GLU A 316 0.92 6.37 -14.89
N ILE A 317 0.18 5.97 -13.86
CA ILE A 317 -0.29 4.59 -13.71
C ILE A 317 -1.81 4.54 -13.95
N ALA A 318 -2.24 3.81 -14.98
CA ALA A 318 -3.65 3.44 -15.12
C ALA A 318 -4.01 2.29 -14.18
N SER A 319 -5.19 2.33 -13.59
CA SER A 319 -5.75 1.23 -12.82
C SER A 319 -7.26 1.35 -12.69
N THR A 320 -7.86 0.43 -11.96
CA THR A 320 -9.31 0.36 -11.70
C THR A 320 -9.86 1.68 -11.14
N GLY A 321 -11.02 2.10 -11.64
CA GLY A 321 -11.69 3.35 -11.27
C GLY A 321 -13.14 3.15 -10.81
N ASP A 322 -13.92 4.23 -10.84
CA ASP A 322 -15.33 4.19 -10.46
C ASP A 322 -16.20 3.49 -11.53
N GLY A 323 -17.26 2.81 -11.08
CA GLY A 323 -18.12 1.98 -11.93
C GLY A 323 -17.67 0.52 -12.01
N GLU A 324 -18.49 -0.33 -12.63
CA GLU A 324 -18.23 -1.78 -12.69
C GLU A 324 -16.96 -2.13 -13.48
N PHE A 325 -16.60 -1.32 -14.47
CA PHE A 325 -15.46 -1.50 -15.36
C PHE A 325 -14.65 -0.19 -15.49
N GLY A 326 -14.61 0.60 -14.41
CA GLY A 326 -13.96 1.90 -14.40
C GLY A 326 -12.46 1.82 -14.60
N GLU A 327 -11.89 2.82 -15.24
CA GLU A 327 -10.44 3.00 -15.35
C GLU A 327 -10.10 4.46 -15.05
N THR A 328 -9.02 4.68 -14.30
CA THR A 328 -8.45 6.00 -14.05
C THR A 328 -6.93 5.97 -14.12
N SER A 329 -6.34 7.09 -14.55
CA SER A 329 -4.90 7.34 -14.48
C SER A 329 -4.57 8.29 -13.32
N MET A 330 -3.50 7.98 -12.58
CA MET A 330 -2.98 8.80 -11.48
C MET A 330 -1.44 8.72 -11.44
N ALA A 331 -0.82 9.72 -10.82
CA ALA A 331 0.59 9.81 -10.51
C ALA A 331 0.81 10.10 -9.02
N GLY A 332 1.77 9.41 -8.42
CA GLY A 332 2.07 9.57 -7.00
C GLY A 332 2.92 8.44 -6.45
N THR A 333 3.53 8.72 -5.30
CA THR A 333 4.11 7.67 -4.45
C THR A 333 3.04 6.69 -3.94
N SER A 334 1.78 7.14 -3.91
CA SER A 334 0.59 6.31 -3.70
C SER A 334 0.41 5.20 -4.73
N GLN A 335 0.87 5.38 -5.96
CA GLN A 335 0.85 4.37 -7.03
C GLN A 335 2.12 3.49 -7.01
N ALA A 336 3.23 4.02 -6.50
CA ALA A 336 4.47 3.28 -6.35
C ALA A 336 4.40 2.24 -5.19
N ALA A 337 3.85 2.62 -4.04
CA ALA A 337 3.68 1.73 -2.88
C ALA A 337 2.96 0.39 -3.19
N PRO A 338 1.79 0.37 -3.89
CA PRO A 338 1.08 -0.87 -4.19
C PRO A 338 1.86 -1.81 -5.13
N ILE A 339 2.74 -1.28 -5.99
CA ILE A 339 3.62 -2.13 -6.80
C ILE A 339 4.54 -2.96 -5.89
N VAL A 340 5.17 -2.32 -4.90
CA VAL A 340 6.06 -3.00 -3.94
C VAL A 340 5.27 -4.00 -3.09
N SER A 341 4.08 -3.61 -2.62
CA SER A 341 3.16 -4.52 -1.91
C SER A 341 2.85 -5.78 -2.72
N GLY A 342 2.59 -5.63 -4.02
CA GLY A 342 2.38 -6.73 -4.94
C GLY A 342 3.60 -7.64 -5.09
N ILE A 343 4.79 -7.08 -5.27
CA ILE A 343 6.04 -7.86 -5.40
C ILE A 343 6.29 -8.66 -4.12
N ILE A 344 6.04 -8.07 -2.95
CA ILE A 344 6.16 -8.77 -1.66
C ILE A 344 5.23 -9.99 -1.61
N LEU A 345 3.98 -9.89 -2.10
CA LEU A 345 3.07 -11.04 -2.17
C LEU A 345 3.63 -12.16 -3.05
N LEU A 346 4.23 -11.83 -4.20
CA LEU A 346 4.89 -12.81 -5.07
C LEU A 346 6.06 -13.50 -4.36
N MET A 347 6.89 -12.72 -3.66
CA MET A 347 8.03 -13.24 -2.90
C MET A 347 7.59 -14.14 -1.74
N GLN A 348 6.59 -13.70 -0.97
CA GLN A 348 6.04 -14.47 0.14
C GLN A 348 5.39 -15.78 -0.33
N GLU A 349 4.72 -15.80 -1.49
CA GLU A 349 4.17 -17.04 -2.06
C GLU A 349 5.31 -18.03 -2.36
N TRP A 350 6.33 -17.59 -3.08
CA TRP A 350 7.45 -18.47 -3.44
C TRP A 350 8.16 -19.01 -2.20
N TYR A 351 8.45 -18.13 -1.23
CA TYR A 351 9.07 -18.49 0.04
C TYR A 351 8.25 -19.57 0.77
N ARG A 352 6.95 -19.35 0.91
CA ARG A 352 6.02 -20.30 1.54
C ARG A 352 6.08 -21.66 0.86
N GLU A 353 5.95 -21.69 -0.47
CA GLU A 353 5.94 -22.94 -1.24
C GLU A 353 7.27 -23.69 -1.19
N PHE A 354 8.41 -22.97 -1.16
CA PHE A 354 9.73 -23.56 -0.99
C PHE A 354 9.83 -24.34 0.33
N PHE A 355 9.50 -23.70 1.46
CA PHE A 355 9.57 -24.36 2.76
C PHE A 355 8.51 -25.45 2.95
N ILE A 356 7.31 -25.27 2.39
CA ILE A 356 6.28 -26.32 2.43
C ILE A 356 6.75 -27.57 1.70
N ARG A 357 7.36 -27.45 0.50
CA ARG A 357 7.87 -28.61 -0.24
C ARG A 357 8.99 -29.32 0.50
N LEU A 358 9.89 -28.55 1.11
CA LEU A 358 10.95 -29.10 1.97
C LEU A 358 10.38 -29.88 3.16
N ASP A 359 9.45 -29.29 3.90
CA ASP A 359 8.86 -29.91 5.10
C ASP A 359 7.93 -31.08 4.77
N ALA A 360 7.26 -31.02 3.61
CA ALA A 360 6.43 -32.09 3.10
C ALA A 360 7.24 -33.26 2.54
N ALA A 361 8.54 -33.10 2.28
CA ALA A 361 9.41 -34.10 1.65
C ALA A 361 8.81 -34.67 0.35
N ASN A 362 8.20 -33.80 -0.47
CA ASN A 362 7.48 -34.13 -1.71
C ASN A 362 6.19 -34.96 -1.53
N ASP A 363 5.63 -35.06 -0.33
CA ASP A 363 4.28 -35.59 -0.10
C ASP A 363 3.23 -34.49 -0.33
N GLU A 364 2.47 -34.57 -1.43
CA GLU A 364 1.47 -33.56 -1.77
C GLU A 364 0.28 -33.50 -0.79
N LYS A 365 -0.08 -34.60 -0.15
CA LYS A 365 -1.13 -34.58 0.87
C LYS A 365 -0.66 -33.80 2.09
N LYS A 366 0.58 -34.06 2.54
CA LYS A 366 1.21 -33.31 3.62
C LYS A 366 1.42 -31.84 3.25
N ALA A 367 1.83 -31.56 2.00
CA ALA A 367 1.98 -30.20 1.51
C ALA A 367 0.65 -29.43 1.57
N ALA A 368 -0.46 -30.06 1.17
CA ALA A 368 -1.80 -29.46 1.28
C ALA A 368 -2.19 -29.14 2.73
N GLU A 369 -1.91 -30.05 3.67
CA GLU A 369 -2.14 -29.83 5.11
C GLU A 369 -1.29 -28.67 5.66
N LEU A 370 -0.03 -28.54 5.23
CA LEU A 370 0.86 -27.44 5.61
C LEU A 370 0.39 -26.12 5.00
N ARG A 371 -0.04 -26.09 3.74
CA ARG A 371 -0.58 -24.88 3.09
C ARG A 371 -1.77 -24.31 3.87
N ALA A 372 -2.67 -25.16 4.35
CA ALA A 372 -3.83 -24.74 5.13
C ALA A 372 -3.47 -24.09 6.47
N LYS A 373 -2.30 -24.40 7.03
CA LYS A 373 -1.83 -23.89 8.34
C LYS A 373 -0.69 -22.88 8.21
N ALA A 374 -0.22 -22.61 7.00
CA ALA A 374 0.99 -21.82 6.79
C ALA A 374 0.89 -20.41 7.38
N ILE A 375 -0.32 -19.83 7.38
CA ILE A 375 -0.58 -18.50 7.95
C ILE A 375 -0.36 -18.42 9.47
N GLU A 376 -0.44 -19.55 10.17
CA GLU A 376 -0.30 -19.60 11.63
C GLU A 376 1.18 -19.66 12.06
N SER A 377 2.10 -19.80 11.11
CA SER A 377 3.51 -20.07 11.37
C SER A 377 4.42 -19.09 10.63
N GLU A 378 5.22 -18.36 11.40
CA GLU A 378 6.27 -17.46 10.90
C GLU A 378 7.35 -18.20 10.10
N ARG A 379 7.46 -19.54 10.21
CA ARG A 379 8.38 -20.38 9.41
C ARG A 379 8.14 -20.24 7.91
N TYR A 380 6.90 -20.01 7.50
CA TYR A 380 6.52 -19.97 6.08
C TYR A 380 6.41 -18.55 5.54
N ARG A 381 6.97 -17.57 6.25
CA ARG A 381 6.99 -16.17 5.83
C ARG A 381 8.37 -15.56 6.10
N PRO A 382 8.99 -14.86 5.13
CA PRO A 382 10.25 -14.17 5.38
C PRO A 382 10.06 -13.01 6.36
N SER A 383 11.09 -12.70 7.14
CA SER A 383 11.07 -11.50 7.98
C SER A 383 11.05 -10.23 7.10
N VAL A 384 10.56 -9.12 7.65
CA VAL A 384 10.53 -7.82 6.94
C VAL A 384 11.93 -7.39 6.50
N ALA A 385 12.94 -7.61 7.35
CA ALA A 385 14.33 -7.30 7.02
C ALA A 385 14.86 -8.11 5.81
N GLN A 386 14.52 -9.40 5.72
CA GLN A 386 14.87 -10.23 4.56
C GLN A 386 14.20 -9.72 3.28
N LEU A 387 12.90 -9.40 3.35
CA LEU A 387 12.17 -8.83 2.22
C LEU A 387 12.82 -7.55 1.71
N VAL A 388 13.12 -6.60 2.61
CA VAL A 388 13.79 -5.34 2.25
C VAL A 388 15.17 -5.60 1.63
N ALA A 389 15.96 -6.51 2.18
CA ALA A 389 17.27 -6.86 1.64
C ALA A 389 17.18 -7.38 0.20
N TRP A 390 16.25 -8.30 -0.09
CA TRP A 390 16.06 -8.85 -1.43
C TRP A 390 15.45 -7.84 -2.41
N LEU A 391 14.48 -7.02 -1.97
CA LEU A 391 13.90 -5.96 -2.79
C LEU A 391 14.95 -4.92 -3.22
N ARG A 392 15.96 -4.68 -2.38
CA ARG A 392 17.08 -3.78 -2.66
C ARG A 392 18.13 -4.37 -3.62
N ASP A 393 18.02 -5.62 -4.07
CA ASP A 393 18.83 -6.15 -5.20
C ASP A 393 18.39 -5.57 -6.57
N GLY A 394 17.55 -4.52 -6.55
CA GLY A 394 17.01 -3.84 -7.71
C GLY A 394 18.03 -3.03 -8.53
N ILE A 395 17.55 -2.00 -9.22
CA ILE A 395 18.34 -1.16 -10.12
C ILE A 395 18.66 0.15 -9.41
N GLU A 396 19.95 0.49 -9.33
CA GLU A 396 20.38 1.78 -8.77
C GLU A 396 19.89 2.93 -9.66
N VAL A 397 19.29 3.94 -9.04
CA VAL A 397 18.86 5.19 -9.66
C VAL A 397 19.63 6.32 -8.98
N THR A 398 20.32 7.14 -9.77
CA THR A 398 21.01 8.34 -9.27
C THR A 398 20.18 9.57 -9.58
N ASP A 399 19.88 10.36 -8.55
CA ASP A 399 19.13 11.62 -8.65
C ASP A 399 20.03 12.73 -9.22
N ASN A 400 20.29 12.67 -10.54
CA ASN A 400 21.17 13.59 -11.27
C ASN A 400 20.68 13.76 -12.71
N TYR A 401 19.56 14.45 -12.87
CA TYR A 401 18.90 14.66 -14.16
C TYR A 401 19.17 16.04 -14.79
N GLY A 402 20.06 16.84 -14.21
CA GLY A 402 20.34 18.20 -14.70
C GLY A 402 19.06 19.04 -14.75
N ASP A 403 18.82 19.67 -15.91
CA ASP A 403 17.65 20.53 -16.16
C ASP A 403 16.45 19.76 -16.77
N ASP A 404 16.30 18.47 -16.47
CA ASP A 404 15.19 17.66 -16.98
C ASP A 404 13.90 17.85 -16.18
N ASP A 405 13.98 18.40 -14.99
CA ASP A 405 12.87 18.82 -14.15
C ASP A 405 13.21 20.11 -13.39
N ASN A 406 12.24 20.62 -12.62
CA ASN A 406 12.36 21.87 -11.89
C ASN A 406 12.85 21.71 -10.44
N VAL A 407 13.33 20.53 -10.04
CA VAL A 407 13.82 20.26 -8.69
C VAL A 407 15.33 20.13 -8.67
N THR A 408 15.93 20.45 -7.52
CA THR A 408 17.37 20.32 -7.32
C THR A 408 17.72 18.86 -7.09
N ASN A 409 18.55 18.33 -7.98
CA ASN A 409 19.12 16.98 -7.89
C ASN A 409 19.94 16.81 -6.59
N THR A 410 19.63 15.78 -5.82
CA THR A 410 20.36 15.45 -4.58
C THR A 410 21.72 14.79 -4.85
N ASN A 411 21.94 14.27 -6.07
CA ASN A 411 23.06 13.39 -6.45
C ASN A 411 23.15 12.09 -5.62
N ALA A 412 22.13 11.78 -4.84
CA ALA A 412 22.06 10.57 -4.06
C ALA A 412 21.66 9.36 -4.92
N LYS A 413 21.95 8.18 -4.39
CA LYS A 413 21.62 6.89 -5.00
C LYS A 413 20.48 6.24 -4.25
N PHE A 414 19.53 5.70 -5.01
CA PHE A 414 18.37 5.00 -4.50
C PHE A 414 18.17 3.69 -5.25
N MET A 415 17.41 2.76 -4.68
CA MET A 415 17.15 1.46 -5.30
C MET A 415 15.75 1.40 -5.86
N ARG A 416 15.63 1.30 -7.19
CA ARG A 416 14.36 0.97 -7.85
C ARG A 416 14.16 -0.53 -7.85
N VAL A 417 12.98 -0.97 -7.42
CA VAL A 417 12.64 -2.40 -7.36
C VAL A 417 12.66 -3.03 -8.75
N ASP A 418 13.07 -4.30 -8.82
CA ASP A 418 12.93 -5.17 -9.97
C ASP A 418 12.46 -6.55 -9.48
N ALA A 419 11.31 -7.02 -9.97
CA ALA A 419 10.67 -8.21 -9.43
C ALA A 419 11.49 -9.49 -9.66
N VAL A 420 12.14 -9.62 -10.83
CA VAL A 420 12.98 -10.78 -11.14
C VAL A 420 14.22 -10.80 -10.26
N ARG A 421 14.88 -9.66 -10.09
CA ARG A 421 16.05 -9.54 -9.21
C ARG A 421 15.69 -9.86 -7.76
N ALA A 422 14.60 -9.29 -7.24
CA ALA A 422 14.15 -9.55 -5.87
C ALA A 422 13.86 -11.05 -5.61
N LEU A 423 13.10 -11.70 -6.49
CA LEU A 423 12.83 -13.14 -6.39
C LEU A 423 14.09 -14.00 -6.60
N THR A 424 15.01 -13.57 -7.47
CA THR A 424 16.29 -14.25 -7.69
C THR A 424 17.20 -14.16 -6.47
N ALA A 425 17.33 -12.98 -5.86
CA ALA A 425 18.11 -12.77 -4.65
C ALA A 425 17.61 -13.65 -3.51
N MET A 426 16.29 -13.67 -3.30
CA MET A 426 15.65 -14.56 -2.32
C MET A 426 15.96 -16.04 -2.61
N ARG A 427 15.77 -16.49 -3.85
CA ARG A 427 16.04 -17.88 -4.22
C ARG A 427 17.48 -18.26 -3.93
N LYS A 428 18.45 -17.44 -4.37
CA LYS A 428 19.88 -17.66 -4.17
C LYS A 428 20.24 -17.82 -2.69
N GLU A 429 19.75 -16.92 -1.84
CA GLU A 429 19.97 -17.02 -0.39
C GLU A 429 19.43 -18.34 0.18
N LEU A 430 18.22 -18.73 -0.21
CA LEU A 430 17.54 -19.91 0.34
C LEU A 430 18.08 -21.24 -0.20
N THR A 431 18.52 -21.28 -1.45
CA THR A 431 19.09 -22.49 -2.08
C THR A 431 20.60 -22.60 -1.93
N LYS A 432 21.27 -21.52 -1.47
CA LYS A 432 22.74 -21.39 -1.40
C LYS A 432 23.42 -21.47 -2.78
N GLU A 433 22.73 -20.98 -3.81
CA GLU A 433 23.27 -20.69 -5.15
C GLU A 433 23.95 -19.32 -5.17
#